data_AF-G4TFH2-F1
#
_entry.id   AF-G4TFH2-F1
#
_cell.length_a   1.000
_cell.length_b   1.000
_cell.length_c   1.000
_cell.angle_alpha   90.00
_cell.angle_beta   90.00
_cell.angle_gamma   90.00
#
_symmetry.space_group_name_H-M   'P 1'
#
loop_
_entity.id
_entity.type
_entity.pdbx_description
1 polymer ?
#
loop_
_entity_poly.entity_id
_entity_poly.type
_entity_poly.pdbx_seq_one_letter_code
_entity_poly.pdbx_strand_id
1 'polypeptide(L)'
;MSWIYGVSFRSSSMKEGGVSPLPLPGSLVVVTDHNDARGTFIYTKAASIIAKQRNSGSCGVERCIFISLMEDIEHWKAILTKNSVNCEKASGDGTLVFVDLLSSRAEEDSAILSRLFTKLEVELSKPQGTTLVILDDLAHMTWTGEDEGTLVKFLSSLRSLCRKAGAALIVGYRTLSAGSPDEAAHRYLLSTCTLHLACRPLSSGRSGSVSGELAEALKRGRRKC
;
A
#
# COMPACT_ATOMS: atom_id res chain seq x y z
N MET A 1 25.08 15.22 1.53
CA MET A 1 23.64 15.03 1.83
C MET A 1 22.95 14.69 0.53
N SER A 2 22.73 13.40 0.28
CA SER A 2 22.23 12.89 -1.01
C SER A 2 20.73 13.06 -1.09
N TRP A 3 20.26 13.60 -2.21
CA TRP A 3 18.85 13.76 -2.54
C TRP A 3 18.22 12.39 -2.86
N ILE A 4 17.01 12.17 -2.35
CA ILE A 4 16.20 10.96 -2.50
C ILE A 4 15.30 11.16 -3.73
N TYR A 5 15.52 10.37 -4.78
CA TYR A 5 14.57 10.27 -5.89
C TYR A 5 13.52 9.22 -5.53
N GLY A 6 12.30 9.63 -5.16
CA GLY A 6 11.16 8.73 -5.25
C GLY A 6 10.03 8.91 -4.24
N VAL A 7 10.30 9.24 -2.98
CA VAL A 7 9.25 9.38 -1.94
C VAL A 7 9.74 10.32 -0.84
N SER A 8 9.06 11.45 -0.61
CA SER A 8 9.40 12.41 0.45
C SER A 8 8.23 12.60 1.41
N PHE A 9 8.24 11.96 2.58
CA PHE A 9 7.20 12.13 3.60
C PHE A 9 7.36 13.41 4.45
N ARG A 10 7.84 14.52 3.87
CA ARG A 10 7.94 15.79 4.62
C ARG A 10 6.58 16.46 4.77
N SER A 11 6.23 16.74 6.02
CA SER A 11 5.13 17.63 6.41
C SER A 11 5.65 19.06 6.54
N SER A 12 5.65 19.84 5.45
CA SER A 12 5.50 21.31 5.45
C SER A 12 5.78 21.90 4.06
N SER A 13 4.87 22.76 3.60
CA SER A 13 5.06 23.83 2.62
C SER A 13 5.97 23.52 1.41
N MET A 14 5.43 22.85 0.38
CA MET A 14 6.11 22.74 -0.91
C MET A 14 5.85 23.99 -1.77
N LYS A 15 6.82 24.91 -1.78
CA LYS A 15 7.10 25.76 -2.94
C LYS A 15 8.46 25.31 -3.51
N GLU A 16 8.47 25.12 -4.83
CA GLU A 16 9.62 24.85 -5.72
C GLU A 16 10.18 23.41 -5.74
N GLY A 17 10.00 22.75 -6.89
CA GLY A 17 10.77 21.57 -7.33
C GLY A 17 10.46 20.20 -6.69
N GLY A 18 9.44 20.10 -5.84
CA GLY A 18 9.17 18.91 -5.02
C GLY A 18 8.70 17.68 -5.80
N VAL A 19 9.47 16.59 -5.71
CA VAL A 19 9.04 15.24 -6.14
C VAL A 19 7.80 14.85 -5.32
N SER A 20 6.73 14.42 -6.00
CA SER A 20 5.51 13.94 -5.34
C SER A 20 5.86 12.90 -4.27
N PRO A 21 5.25 12.96 -3.06
CA PRO A 21 5.48 11.98 -2.01
C PRO A 21 4.83 10.62 -2.30
N LEU A 22 4.13 10.48 -3.42
CA LEU A 22 3.42 9.28 -3.80
C LEU A 22 4.19 8.47 -4.85
N PRO A 23 4.02 7.14 -4.84
CA PRO A 23 4.64 6.29 -5.84
C PRO A 23 4.17 6.63 -7.26
N LEU A 24 5.09 6.50 -8.21
CA LEU A 24 4.80 6.75 -9.62
C LEU A 24 3.86 5.67 -10.19
N PRO A 25 3.03 6.01 -11.19
CA PRO A 25 2.28 5.05 -11.99
C PRO A 25 3.11 3.83 -12.41
N GLY A 26 2.56 2.63 -12.23
CA GLY A 26 3.21 1.36 -12.58
C GLY A 26 4.32 0.90 -11.64
N SER A 27 4.64 1.65 -10.59
CA SER A 27 5.59 1.23 -9.55
C SER A 27 4.91 0.33 -8.50
N LEU A 28 5.70 -0.59 -7.94
CA LEU A 28 5.32 -1.43 -6.81
C LEU A 28 6.15 -1.03 -5.60
N VAL A 29 5.51 -0.50 -4.57
CA VAL A 29 6.12 -0.26 -3.27
C VAL A 29 5.71 -1.37 -2.32
N VAL A 30 6.70 -1.99 -1.69
CA VAL A 30 6.46 -3.00 -0.66
C VAL A 30 6.81 -2.39 0.68
N VAL A 31 5.89 -2.49 1.63
CA VAL A 31 6.10 -2.07 3.01
C VAL A 31 6.09 -3.31 3.87
N THR A 32 7.24 -3.66 4.43
CA THR A 32 7.34 -4.73 5.41
C THR A 32 7.36 -4.14 6.81
N ASP A 33 6.58 -4.70 7.72
CA ASP A 33 6.52 -4.23 9.10
C ASP A 33 6.56 -5.37 10.11
N HIS A 34 6.66 -5.01 11.39
CA HIS A 34 6.61 -5.94 12.52
C HIS A 34 5.48 -5.53 13.47
N ASN A 35 5.04 -6.46 14.33
CA ASN A 35 4.02 -6.16 15.35
C ASN A 35 4.45 -5.01 16.29
N ASP A 36 5.73 -4.92 16.62
CA ASP A 36 6.29 -3.85 17.46
C ASP A 36 6.55 -2.54 16.71
N ALA A 37 6.51 -2.54 15.37
CA ALA A 37 6.77 -1.39 14.53
C ALA A 37 5.92 -1.45 13.26
N ARG A 38 4.65 -1.01 13.37
CA ARG A 38 3.67 -1.06 12.28
C ARG A 38 3.96 -0.02 11.19
N GLY A 39 3.87 -0.44 9.93
CA GLY A 39 4.03 0.40 8.73
C GLY A 39 2.73 1.05 8.25
N THR A 40 1.62 0.86 8.98
CA THR A 40 0.28 1.34 8.60
C THR A 40 0.19 2.86 8.45
N PHE A 41 1.08 3.61 9.08
CA PHE A 41 1.20 5.07 8.92
C PHE A 41 1.55 5.46 7.48
N ILE A 42 2.26 4.61 6.73
CA ILE A 42 2.64 4.87 5.34
C ILE A 42 1.41 4.89 4.44
N TYR A 43 0.57 3.87 4.55
CA TYR A 43 -0.66 3.73 3.77
C TYR A 43 -1.64 4.86 4.08
N THR A 44 -1.85 5.14 5.37
CA THR A 44 -2.79 6.17 5.83
C THR A 44 -2.31 7.57 5.47
N LYS A 45 -1.00 7.82 5.50
CA LYS A 45 -0.43 9.08 5.02
C LYS A 45 -0.63 9.24 3.51
N ALA A 46 -0.36 8.20 2.71
CA ALA A 46 -0.57 8.24 1.26
C ALA A 46 -2.03 8.52 0.89
N ALA A 47 -2.97 7.79 1.49
CA ALA A 47 -4.40 8.01 1.30
C ALA A 47 -4.83 9.43 1.75
N SER A 48 -4.30 9.92 2.87
CA SER A 48 -4.59 11.27 3.37
C SER A 48 -4.08 12.38 2.44
N ILE A 49 -2.93 12.18 1.82
CA ILE A 49 -2.36 13.12 0.84
C ILE A 49 -3.31 13.23 -0.37
N ILE A 50 -3.71 12.10 -0.95
CA ILE A 50 -4.61 12.06 -2.11
C ILE A 50 -5.96 12.70 -1.77
N ALA A 51 -6.55 12.34 -0.63
CA ALA A 51 -7.86 12.86 -0.23
C ALA A 51 -7.85 14.38 0.02
N LYS A 52 -6.72 14.96 0.45
CA LYS A 52 -6.59 16.39 0.72
C LYS A 52 -6.20 17.21 -0.52
N GLN A 53 -5.44 16.63 -1.44
CA GLN A 53 -4.80 17.37 -2.54
C GLN A 53 -5.66 17.53 -3.80
N ARG A 54 -6.88 16.97 -3.85
CA ARG A 54 -7.78 17.07 -5.02
C ARG A 54 -8.06 18.52 -5.45
N ASN A 55 -8.14 19.46 -4.51
CA ASN A 55 -8.39 20.87 -4.85
C ASN A 55 -7.13 21.64 -5.25
N SER A 56 -5.94 21.08 -5.03
CA SER A 56 -4.67 21.79 -5.18
C SER A 56 -3.95 21.49 -6.49
N GLY A 57 -4.48 20.60 -7.34
CA GLY A 57 -3.96 20.27 -8.68
C GLY A 57 -2.50 19.80 -8.74
N SER A 58 -1.88 19.52 -7.59
CA SER A 58 -0.44 19.34 -7.44
C SER A 58 -0.02 17.88 -7.29
N CYS A 59 -0.99 16.98 -7.09
CA CYS A 59 -0.76 15.57 -6.92
C CYS A 59 -1.13 14.85 -8.20
N GLY A 60 -0.15 14.34 -8.94
CA GLY A 60 -0.40 13.51 -10.11
C GLY A 60 -1.04 12.15 -9.81
N VAL A 61 -1.71 11.98 -8.66
CA VAL A 61 -2.56 10.85 -8.26
C VAL A 61 -3.88 11.42 -7.75
N GLU A 62 -4.99 11.03 -8.39
CA GLU A 62 -6.32 11.60 -8.15
C GLU A 62 -7.23 10.68 -7.34
N ARG A 63 -6.89 9.38 -7.28
CA ARG A 63 -7.72 8.35 -6.68
C ARG A 63 -6.90 7.37 -5.86
N CYS A 64 -7.46 6.89 -4.77
CA CYS A 64 -6.91 5.81 -3.95
C CYS A 64 -7.93 4.70 -3.76
N ILE A 65 -7.57 3.47 -4.09
CA ILE A 65 -8.32 2.26 -3.75
C ILE A 65 -7.63 1.61 -2.57
N PHE A 66 -8.31 1.51 -1.43
CA PHE A 66 -7.80 0.94 -0.19
C PHE A 66 -8.45 -0.41 0.05
N ILE A 67 -7.64 -1.47 0.03
CA ILE A 67 -8.08 -2.85 0.23
C ILE A 67 -7.59 -3.28 1.61
N SER A 68 -8.52 -3.67 2.47
CA SER A 68 -8.20 -4.19 3.80
C SER A 68 -8.38 -5.70 3.86
N LEU A 69 -7.33 -6.41 4.30
CA LEU A 69 -7.36 -7.87 4.46
C LEU A 69 -7.52 -8.31 5.92
N MET A 70 -7.13 -7.47 6.88
CA MET A 70 -7.09 -7.84 8.30
C MET A 70 -8.01 -6.98 9.19
N GLU A 71 -8.03 -5.67 8.98
CA GLU A 71 -8.82 -4.74 9.80
C GLU A 71 -10.12 -4.33 9.07
N ASP A 72 -11.17 -3.98 9.80
CA ASP A 72 -12.40 -3.49 9.19
C ASP A 72 -12.20 -2.12 8.49
N ILE A 73 -13.04 -1.79 7.51
CA ILE A 73 -13.04 -0.48 6.86
C ILE A 73 -13.25 0.65 7.88
N GLU A 74 -14.10 0.46 8.89
CA GLU A 74 -14.37 1.51 9.88
C GLU A 74 -13.11 1.87 10.68
N HIS A 75 -12.24 0.88 10.94
CA HIS A 75 -10.92 1.11 11.53
C HIS A 75 -10.08 2.08 10.70
N TRP A 76 -9.99 1.84 9.39
CA TRP A 76 -9.23 2.70 8.48
C TRP A 76 -9.84 4.09 8.33
N LYS A 77 -11.17 4.17 8.24
CA LYS A 77 -11.89 5.46 8.23
C LYS A 77 -11.61 6.26 9.51
N ALA A 78 -11.64 5.62 10.67
CA ALA A 78 -11.32 6.28 11.94
C ALA A 78 -9.90 6.84 11.97
N ILE A 79 -8.91 6.10 11.45
CA ILE A 79 -7.52 6.59 11.35
C ILE A 79 -7.41 7.76 10.36
N LEU A 80 -8.06 7.69 9.21
CA LEU A 80 -8.03 8.76 8.22
C LEU A 80 -8.74 10.03 8.73
N THR A 81 -9.85 9.89 9.46
CA THR A 81 -10.54 11.01 10.12
C THR A 81 -9.63 11.68 11.16
N LYS A 82 -8.86 10.91 11.95
CA LYS A 82 -7.83 11.47 12.86
C LYS A 82 -6.75 12.24 12.10
N ASN A 83 -6.48 11.88 10.85
CA ASN A 83 -5.61 12.62 9.94
C ASN A 83 -6.32 13.76 9.20
N SER A 84 -7.47 14.24 9.68
CA SER A 84 -8.26 15.33 9.09
C SER A 84 -8.75 15.05 7.66
N VAL A 85 -9.05 13.80 7.33
CA VAL A 85 -9.70 13.41 6.06
C VAL A 85 -11.20 13.27 6.29
N ASN A 86 -12.01 13.94 5.47
CA ASN A 86 -13.45 13.68 5.43
C ASN A 86 -13.70 12.45 4.54
N CYS A 87 -13.79 11.27 5.16
CA CYS A 87 -13.94 10.00 4.46
C CYS A 87 -15.26 9.89 3.68
N GLU A 88 -16.35 10.47 4.19
CA GLU A 88 -17.66 10.44 3.53
C GLU A 88 -17.63 11.22 2.22
N LYS A 89 -17.12 12.46 2.27
CA LYS A 89 -16.92 13.29 1.08
C LYS A 89 -15.96 12.63 0.10
N ALA A 90 -14.80 12.17 0.58
CA ALA A 90 -13.79 11.55 -0.28
C ALA A 90 -14.31 10.27 -0.96
N SER A 91 -15.18 9.52 -0.28
CA SER A 91 -15.85 8.33 -0.85
C SER A 91 -16.95 8.71 -1.84
N GLY A 92 -17.78 9.70 -1.51
CA GLY A 92 -18.82 10.21 -2.40
C GLY A 92 -18.26 10.78 -3.71
N ASP A 93 -17.12 11.45 -3.63
CA ASP A 93 -16.41 12.00 -4.79
C ASP A 93 -15.58 10.94 -5.57
N GLY A 94 -15.54 9.70 -5.09
CA GLY A 94 -14.74 8.61 -5.65
C GLY A 94 -13.23 8.73 -5.47
N THR A 95 -12.75 9.72 -4.70
CA THR A 95 -11.33 9.96 -4.42
C THR A 95 -10.74 8.83 -3.58
N LEU A 96 -11.49 8.36 -2.58
CA LEU A 96 -11.14 7.20 -1.76
C LEU A 96 -12.18 6.11 -1.99
N VAL A 97 -11.74 4.93 -2.38
CA VAL A 97 -12.62 3.75 -2.54
C VAL A 97 -12.13 2.67 -1.61
N PHE A 98 -12.98 2.24 -0.69
CA PHE A 98 -12.66 1.15 0.23
C PHE A 98 -13.21 -0.17 -0.31
N VAL A 99 -12.38 -1.20 -0.30
CA VAL A 99 -12.73 -2.56 -0.67
C VAL A 99 -12.58 -3.44 0.56
N ASP A 100 -13.70 -3.84 1.14
CA ASP A 100 -13.75 -4.80 2.24
C ASP A 100 -13.73 -6.22 1.70
N LEU A 101 -12.93 -7.07 2.32
CA LEU A 101 -12.92 -8.51 2.10
C LEU A 101 -13.34 -9.29 3.35
N LEU A 102 -13.23 -8.69 4.54
CA LEU A 102 -13.61 -9.32 5.81
C LEU A 102 -15.11 -9.54 5.89
N SER A 103 -15.90 -8.52 5.51
CA SER A 103 -17.36 -8.65 5.46
C SER A 103 -17.86 -9.68 4.44
N SER A 104 -16.98 -10.18 3.55
CA SER A 104 -17.33 -11.15 2.50
C SER A 104 -16.99 -12.61 2.81
N ARG A 105 -16.42 -12.89 4.00
CA ARG A 105 -16.00 -14.23 4.46
C ARG A 105 -17.14 -15.21 4.78
N ALA A 106 -18.39 -14.80 4.67
CA ALA A 106 -19.53 -15.67 4.94
C ALA A 106 -19.78 -16.74 3.85
N GLU A 107 -19.10 -16.65 2.70
CA GLU A 107 -19.20 -17.60 1.59
C GLU A 107 -17.85 -18.25 1.30
N GLU A 108 -17.87 -19.54 0.91
CA GLU A 108 -16.73 -20.44 0.72
C GLU A 108 -15.40 -19.76 0.35
N ASP A 109 -14.40 -19.89 1.23
CA ASP A 109 -13.12 -19.19 1.22
C ASP A 109 -12.31 -19.33 -0.08
N SER A 110 -12.54 -20.38 -0.86
CA SER A 110 -11.70 -20.76 -2.03
C SER A 110 -11.66 -19.73 -3.18
N ALA A 111 -12.53 -18.72 -3.19
CA ALA A 111 -12.64 -17.75 -4.28
C ALA A 111 -12.38 -16.29 -3.88
N ILE A 112 -11.92 -16.00 -2.65
CA ILE A 112 -11.78 -14.61 -2.15
C ILE A 112 -10.83 -13.78 -3.03
N LEU A 113 -9.64 -14.31 -3.35
CA LEU A 113 -8.66 -13.60 -4.17
C LEU A 113 -9.15 -13.34 -5.61
N SER A 114 -9.90 -14.28 -6.17
CA SER A 114 -10.52 -14.14 -7.50
C SER A 114 -11.59 -13.05 -7.50
N ARG A 115 -12.46 -13.03 -6.48
CA ARG A 115 -13.48 -11.98 -6.31
C ARG A 115 -12.86 -10.60 -6.12
N LEU A 116 -11.80 -10.51 -5.31
CA LEU A 116 -11.02 -9.29 -5.14
C LEU A 116 -10.46 -8.81 -6.48
N PHE A 117 -9.83 -9.71 -7.23
CA PHE A 117 -9.25 -9.39 -8.52
C PHE A 117 -10.31 -8.84 -9.49
N THR A 118 -11.45 -9.52 -9.63
CA THR A 118 -12.56 -9.05 -10.47
C THR A 118 -13.08 -7.69 -10.03
N LYS A 119 -13.23 -7.45 -8.73
CA LYS A 119 -13.68 -6.15 -8.20
C LYS A 119 -12.67 -5.05 -8.53
N LEU A 120 -11.37 -5.32 -8.40
CA LEU A 120 -10.32 -4.37 -8.74
C LEU A 120 -10.25 -4.11 -10.24
N GLU A 121 -10.48 -5.12 -11.07
CA GLU A 121 -10.55 -4.96 -12.53
C GLU A 121 -11.69 -4.01 -12.91
N VAL A 122 -12.89 -4.21 -12.33
CA VAL A 122 -14.01 -3.29 -12.52
C VAL A 122 -13.67 -1.88 -12.03
N GLU A 123 -13.10 -1.73 -10.84
CA GLU A 123 -12.78 -0.40 -10.30
C GLU A 123 -11.69 0.33 -11.09
N LEU A 124 -10.65 -0.38 -11.55
CA LEU A 124 -9.56 0.19 -12.34
C LEU A 124 -9.94 0.43 -13.81
N SER A 125 -11.00 -0.21 -14.31
CA SER A 125 -11.55 0.08 -15.64
C SER A 125 -12.28 1.43 -15.72
N LYS A 126 -12.70 1.98 -14.57
CA LYS A 126 -13.39 3.26 -14.52
C LYS A 126 -12.42 4.38 -14.89
N PRO A 127 -12.77 5.29 -15.83
CA PRO A 127 -11.92 6.40 -16.22
C PRO A 127 -11.82 7.42 -15.07
N GLN A 128 -10.83 7.25 -14.22
CA GLN A 128 -10.60 8.11 -13.05
C GLN A 128 -9.10 8.31 -12.84
N GLY A 129 -8.57 9.32 -13.53
CA GLY A 129 -7.22 9.84 -13.33
C GLY A 129 -6.14 8.78 -13.12
N THR A 130 -5.12 9.19 -12.40
CA THR A 130 -4.07 8.32 -11.88
C THR A 130 -4.49 7.74 -10.54
N THR A 131 -4.42 6.41 -10.41
CA THR A 131 -4.90 5.68 -9.23
C THR A 131 -3.75 5.09 -8.43
N LEU A 132 -3.86 5.16 -7.09
CA LEU A 132 -3.05 4.39 -6.16
C LEU A 132 -3.88 3.24 -5.61
N VAL A 133 -3.37 2.01 -5.71
CA VAL A 133 -3.93 0.84 -5.04
C VAL A 133 -3.10 0.54 -3.81
N ILE A 134 -3.77 0.39 -2.67
CA ILE A 134 -3.17 -0.01 -1.39
C ILE A 134 -3.77 -1.34 -1.00
N LEU A 135 -2.91 -2.34 -0.79
CA LEU A 135 -3.27 -3.65 -0.27
C LEU A 135 -2.64 -3.82 1.11
N ASP A 136 -3.46 -3.78 2.16
CA ASP A 136 -3.01 -3.93 3.53
C ASP A 136 -2.80 -5.40 3.92
N ASP A 137 -1.75 -5.65 4.70
CA ASP A 137 -1.35 -6.91 5.33
C ASP A 137 -1.64 -8.21 4.56
N LEU A 138 -0.91 -8.42 3.46
CA LEU A 138 -1.03 -9.64 2.67
C LEU A 138 -0.65 -10.92 3.44
N ALA A 139 0.21 -10.82 4.45
CA ALA A 139 0.62 -11.96 5.26
C ALA A 139 -0.57 -12.58 6.02
N HIS A 140 -1.65 -11.82 6.22
CA HIS A 140 -2.88 -12.38 6.80
C HIS A 140 -3.48 -13.50 5.93
N MET A 141 -3.33 -13.45 4.61
CA MET A 141 -3.90 -14.47 3.72
C MET A 141 -3.16 -15.80 3.80
N THR A 142 -1.82 -15.77 3.93
CA THR A 142 -1.06 -17.02 4.16
C THR A 142 -1.45 -17.65 5.49
N TRP A 143 -1.68 -16.81 6.50
CA TRP A 143 -2.14 -17.24 7.82
C TRP A 143 -3.54 -17.86 7.84
N THR A 144 -4.43 -17.41 6.96
CA THR A 144 -5.77 -17.99 6.83
C THR A 144 -5.79 -19.25 5.97
N GLY A 145 -4.62 -19.74 5.53
CA GLY A 145 -4.47 -21.01 4.82
C GLY A 145 -4.50 -20.89 3.31
N GLU A 146 -4.38 -19.69 2.73
CA GLU A 146 -4.28 -19.53 1.28
C GLU A 146 -2.97 -20.11 0.75
N ASP A 147 -3.06 -20.82 -0.37
CA ASP A 147 -1.90 -21.37 -1.06
C ASP A 147 -0.96 -20.26 -1.54
N GLU A 148 0.34 -20.36 -1.20
CA GLU A 148 1.33 -19.36 -1.57
C GLU A 148 1.46 -19.22 -3.10
N GLY A 149 1.30 -20.32 -3.85
CA GLY A 149 1.32 -20.30 -5.31
C GLY A 149 0.17 -19.46 -5.89
N THR A 150 -1.01 -19.56 -5.27
CA THR A 150 -2.21 -18.78 -5.59
C THR A 150 -2.02 -17.31 -5.24
N LEU A 151 -1.42 -17.00 -4.10
CA LEU A 151 -1.06 -15.61 -3.73
C LEU A 151 -0.04 -15.01 -4.70
N VAL A 152 1.01 -15.74 -5.09
CA VAL A 152 1.99 -15.26 -6.08
C VAL A 152 1.32 -14.99 -7.43
N LYS A 153 0.41 -15.87 -7.89
CA LYS A 153 -0.38 -15.65 -9.11
C LYS A 153 -1.25 -14.41 -8.98
N PHE A 154 -1.96 -14.25 -7.86
CA PHE A 154 -2.77 -13.08 -7.59
C PHE A 154 -1.95 -11.79 -7.64
N LEU A 155 -0.80 -11.72 -6.95
CA LEU A 155 0.07 -10.55 -6.95
C LEU A 155 0.65 -10.23 -8.34
N SER A 156 1.00 -11.26 -9.10
CA SER A 156 1.45 -11.11 -10.48
C SER A 156 0.36 -10.51 -11.37
N SER A 157 -0.85 -11.06 -11.30
CA SER A 157 -2.02 -10.55 -12.01
C SER A 157 -2.38 -9.14 -11.59
N LEU A 158 -2.42 -8.85 -10.28
CA LEU A 158 -2.73 -7.53 -9.73
C LEU A 158 -1.70 -6.49 -10.19
N ARG A 159 -0.41 -6.81 -10.14
CA ARG A 159 0.64 -5.91 -10.65
C ARG A 159 0.48 -5.65 -12.15
N SER A 160 0.16 -6.67 -12.93
CA SER A 160 -0.10 -6.54 -14.37
C SER A 160 -1.30 -5.62 -14.61
N LEU A 161 -2.39 -5.81 -13.86
CA LEU A 161 -3.60 -5.00 -13.92
C LEU A 161 -3.31 -3.53 -13.57
N CYS A 162 -2.62 -3.26 -12.44
CA CYS A 162 -2.23 -1.90 -12.07
C CYS A 162 -1.37 -1.24 -13.14
N ARG A 163 -0.39 -1.96 -13.72
CA ARG A 163 0.45 -1.42 -14.80
C ARG A 163 -0.35 -1.08 -16.05
N LYS A 164 -1.30 -1.93 -16.46
CA LYS A 164 -2.18 -1.66 -17.60
C LYS A 164 -3.07 -0.44 -17.35
N ALA A 165 -3.54 -0.27 -16.12
CA ALA A 165 -4.37 0.86 -15.70
C ALA A 165 -3.57 2.15 -15.38
N GLY A 166 -2.23 2.14 -15.51
CA GLY A 166 -1.41 3.28 -15.08
C GLY A 166 -1.50 3.57 -13.57
N ALA A 167 -1.84 2.58 -12.76
CA ALA A 167 -1.95 2.71 -11.31
C ALA A 167 -0.64 2.37 -10.61
N ALA A 168 -0.37 3.05 -9.50
CA ALA A 168 0.69 2.67 -8.56
C ALA A 168 0.15 1.63 -7.56
N LEU A 169 1.01 0.78 -7.02
CA LEU A 169 0.63 -0.26 -6.06
C LEU A 169 1.51 -0.20 -4.81
N ILE A 170 0.88 -0.10 -3.63
CA ILE A 170 1.52 -0.30 -2.33
C ILE A 170 1.00 -1.62 -1.75
N VAL A 171 1.90 -2.51 -1.35
CA VAL A 171 1.56 -3.76 -0.67
C VAL A 171 2.19 -3.76 0.72
N GLY A 172 1.35 -3.90 1.74
CA GLY A 172 1.76 -4.19 3.10
C GLY A 172 1.99 -5.68 3.30
N TYR A 173 3.08 -6.03 3.98
CA TYR A 173 3.40 -7.41 4.29
C TYR A 173 4.00 -7.50 5.70
N ARG A 174 3.24 -8.03 6.65
CA ARG A 174 3.70 -8.15 8.03
C ARG A 174 4.63 -9.34 8.21
N THR A 175 5.81 -9.08 8.75
CA THR A 175 6.80 -10.13 9.06
C THR A 175 6.57 -10.63 10.48
N LEU A 176 6.16 -11.89 10.60
CA LEU A 176 5.66 -12.46 11.85
C LEU A 176 6.74 -13.22 12.63
N SER A 177 7.87 -13.52 11.99
CA SER A 177 9.09 -14.03 12.62
C SER A 177 10.32 -13.36 12.01
N ALA A 178 11.31 -13.02 12.82
CA ALA A 178 12.53 -12.32 12.41
C ALA A 178 13.50 -13.16 11.53
N GLY A 179 13.05 -14.31 11.00
CA GLY A 179 13.94 -15.42 10.64
C GLY A 179 14.08 -15.77 9.16
N SER A 180 13.04 -15.79 8.33
CA SER A 180 13.27 -16.08 6.91
C SER A 180 12.22 -15.47 5.98
N PRO A 181 12.65 -14.85 4.87
CA PRO A 181 11.77 -14.52 3.74
C PRO A 181 11.41 -15.79 2.96
N ASP A 182 11.20 -16.95 3.60
CA ASP A 182 11.02 -18.20 2.86
C ASP A 182 9.67 -18.28 2.14
N GLU A 183 8.67 -17.54 2.63
CA GLU A 183 7.35 -17.47 1.99
C GLU A 183 7.48 -16.96 0.55
N ALA A 184 6.96 -17.73 -0.40
CA ALA A 184 7.10 -17.45 -1.84
C ALA A 184 6.48 -16.10 -2.22
N ALA A 185 5.39 -15.70 -1.56
CA ALA A 185 4.76 -14.40 -1.75
C ALA A 185 5.68 -13.24 -1.31
N HIS A 186 6.35 -13.36 -0.16
CA HIS A 186 7.31 -12.36 0.30
C HIS A 186 8.50 -12.24 -0.65
N ARG A 187 9.08 -13.37 -1.07
CA ARG A 187 10.16 -13.39 -2.07
C ARG A 187 9.72 -12.77 -3.37
N TYR A 188 8.51 -13.09 -3.84
CA TYR A 188 7.96 -12.49 -5.04
C TYR A 188 7.88 -10.96 -4.90
N LEU A 189 7.33 -10.43 -3.81
CA LEU A 189 7.23 -9.00 -3.53
C LEU A 189 8.60 -8.32 -3.53
N LEU A 190 9.55 -8.82 -2.74
CA LEU A 190 10.92 -8.27 -2.70
C LEU A 190 11.67 -8.44 -4.03
N SER A 191 11.36 -9.50 -4.79
CA SER A 191 11.97 -9.72 -6.10
C SER A 191 11.51 -8.70 -7.15
N THR A 192 10.27 -8.20 -7.01
CA THR A 192 9.56 -7.42 -8.04
C THR A 192 9.32 -5.96 -7.70
N CYS A 193 9.48 -5.55 -6.45
CA CYS A 193 9.24 -4.18 -6.02
C CYS A 193 10.20 -3.17 -6.66
N THR A 194 9.68 -1.96 -6.88
CA THR A 194 10.45 -0.77 -7.24
C THR A 194 11.12 -0.16 -6.00
N LEU A 195 10.39 -0.16 -4.88
CA LEU A 195 10.84 0.39 -3.60
C LEU A 195 10.43 -0.56 -2.48
N HIS A 196 11.34 -0.82 -1.54
CA HIS A 196 11.05 -1.57 -0.33
C HIS A 196 11.29 -0.67 0.89
N LEU A 197 10.26 -0.54 1.71
CA LEU A 197 10.28 0.19 2.98
C LEU A 197 10.12 -0.82 4.11
N ALA A 198 11.11 -0.91 5.01
CA ALA A 198 11.09 -1.81 6.14
C ALA A 198 10.91 -1.02 7.45
N CYS A 199 9.78 -1.22 8.12
CA CYS A 199 9.53 -0.70 9.46
C CYS A 199 10.01 -1.72 10.48
N ARG A 200 10.98 -1.35 11.32
CA ARG A 200 11.59 -2.25 12.31
C ARG A 200 11.55 -1.64 13.70
N PRO A 201 11.47 -2.47 14.76
CA PRO A 201 11.73 -1.98 16.10
C PRO A 201 13.18 -1.52 16.21
N LEU A 202 13.46 -0.62 17.16
CA LEU A 202 14.83 -0.19 17.42
C LEU A 202 15.65 -1.36 17.97
N SER A 203 16.85 -1.55 17.42
CA SER A 203 17.80 -2.56 17.90
C SER A 203 18.24 -2.32 19.35
N SER A 204 18.19 -1.09 19.83
CA SER A 204 18.48 -0.69 21.21
C SER A 204 17.34 -0.96 22.21
N GLY A 205 16.20 -1.48 21.76
CA GLY A 205 15.00 -1.67 22.58
C GLY A 205 14.03 -0.47 22.54
N ARG A 206 13.05 -0.45 23.44
CA ARG A 206 11.97 0.54 23.43
C ARG A 206 12.45 1.91 23.91
N SER A 207 12.21 2.95 23.12
CA SER A 207 12.33 4.35 23.53
C SER A 207 10.94 4.95 23.75
N GLY A 208 10.76 5.78 24.78
CA GLY A 208 9.50 6.49 25.03
C GLY A 208 9.15 7.54 23.97
N SER A 209 10.13 7.94 23.14
CA SER A 209 9.97 8.98 22.12
C SER A 209 10.09 8.50 20.68
N VAL A 210 10.51 7.25 20.45
CA VAL A 210 10.74 6.69 19.11
C VAL A 210 10.14 5.29 19.03
N SER A 211 9.14 5.13 18.17
CA SER A 211 8.42 3.87 18.02
C SER A 211 9.16 2.81 17.20
N GLY A 212 10.17 3.20 16.41
CA GLY A 212 10.92 2.30 15.54
C GLY A 212 11.81 3.04 14.54
N GLU A 213 12.42 2.28 13.63
CA GLU A 213 13.19 2.79 12.51
C GLU A 213 12.51 2.45 11.17
N LEU A 214 12.66 3.35 10.20
CA LEU A 214 12.27 3.12 8.82
C LEU A 214 13.55 2.94 7.99
N ALA A 215 13.81 1.72 7.56
CA ALA A 215 14.91 1.40 6.67
C ALA A 215 14.40 1.36 5.22
N GLU A 216 15.08 2.08 4.33
CA GLU A 216 14.81 2.03 2.89
C GLU A 216 15.78 1.05 2.23
N ALA A 217 15.23 0.08 1.49
CA ALA A 217 15.99 -0.74 0.57
C ALA A 217 15.56 -0.40 -0.86
N LEU A 218 16.26 0.55 -1.49
CA LEU A 218 16.03 0.86 -2.89
C LEU A 218 16.54 -0.30 -3.75
N LYS A 219 15.62 -1.00 -4.43
CA LYS A 219 16.01 -1.98 -5.42
C LYS A 219 16.33 -1.27 -6.72
N ARG A 220 17.62 -0.98 -6.97
CA ARG A 220 18.09 -0.52 -8.29
C ARG A 220 17.70 -1.54 -9.35
N GLY A 221 16.63 -1.27 -10.10
CA GLY A 221 16.35 -1.99 -11.33
C GLY A 221 17.56 -1.86 -12.26
N ARG A 222 18.10 -2.99 -12.72
CA ARG A 222 19.00 -3.03 -13.88
C ARG A 222 18.33 -2.24 -15.00
N ARG A 223 18.86 -1.05 -15.33
CA ARG A 223 18.59 -0.43 -16.63
C ARG A 223 19.05 -1.43 -17.67
N LYS A 224 18.12 -2.04 -18.41
CA LYS A 224 18.49 -2.64 -19.68
C LYS A 224 18.88 -1.47 -20.59
N CYS A 225 20.16 -1.44 -20.98
CA CYS A 225 20.66 -0.69 -22.11
C CYS A 225 19.94 -1.13 -23.38
#